data_AF-A0A1Y2AT54-F1
#
_entry.id   AF-A0A1Y2AT54-F1
#
_cell.length_a   1.000
_cell.length_b   1.000
_cell.length_c   1.000
_cell.angle_alpha   90.00
_cell.angle_beta   90.00
_cell.angle_gamma   90.00
#
_symmetry.space_group_name_H-M   'P 1'
#
loop_
_entity.id
_entity.type
_entity.pdbx_description
1 polymer ?
#
loop_
_entity_poly.entity_id
_entity_poly.type
_entity_poly.pdbx_seq_one_letter_code
_entity_poly.pdbx_strand_id
1 'polypeptide(L)'
;MPSSSSLSSVTNATAPPITYPLPTIDGLLSAAPNLETWVDGDKLAWAEDVLRVLDRTLYPSGPPSDFTSIPSSISDTRYSPALTSLLNQAIPIVISFTTHPDGILGPRASYLKARLLASGACPDFLPRDPRQAFKDFEAAARGGEWRGWFRLGRDYEGVGDLGRAKDCFERGQSKGDCECTYRLGMAYLLGQLRLPVDQLAALNLLRKASDLATIDFPIPAYIYGLLLCSELDLPQPLPPFLVLPPDASPSESLTAQQNLARDALERAAYLAHPPAQYKCGYLYEHAALGCAYDPLMSVQWYALASQGGEREADMALSKWFLCGADGCFAKSEELARTFAEKAARKGHANGAFAMGYYYELGIGGRRDAEQAKKWYQKASRLGNTDAEERLAALSVPVPRLMSMAEHELRLNNTLVRKRTAAKIRSERSPHDPPRLRQQQEALRLQADRAAREAAGETMSPAAARIGEIMSPSPQVFHPAMIPSNSSFPRPPIPHHAFSTGSVALTGESGDGRLGYTLKDAGSGSGSGSGSGPGSGPMTEMEIQIQMQEKRRSRIDEGPQTFAEMGFVSKPVKDKDCRIM
;
A
#
# COMPACT_ATOMS: atom_id res chain seq x y z
N MET A 1 36.24 -26.52 -9.48
CA MET A 1 35.76 -27.84 -9.02
C MET A 1 35.40 -27.73 -7.55
N PRO A 2 34.12 -27.64 -7.17
CA PRO A 2 33.74 -27.94 -5.80
C PRO A 2 32.70 -29.07 -5.77
N SER A 3 33.05 -30.10 -5.02
CA SER A 3 32.26 -31.26 -4.67
C SER A 3 31.43 -31.01 -3.41
N SER A 4 30.17 -31.43 -3.52
CA SER A 4 29.10 -31.67 -2.54
C SER A 4 29.46 -32.19 -1.14
N SER A 5 28.61 -31.83 -0.17
CA SER A 5 27.86 -32.75 0.74
C SER A 5 27.00 -31.91 1.71
N SER A 6 25.68 -31.75 1.53
CA SER A 6 24.56 -32.68 1.80
C SER A 6 24.14 -32.76 3.28
N LEU A 7 22.96 -32.21 3.60
CA LEU A 7 21.97 -32.84 4.49
C LEU A 7 20.58 -32.51 3.96
N SER A 8 19.93 -33.54 3.44
CA SER A 8 18.58 -33.59 2.89
C SER A 8 17.59 -34.02 3.97
N SER A 9 16.47 -33.31 4.11
CA SER A 9 15.22 -33.87 4.63
C SER A 9 14.04 -33.22 3.93
N VAL A 10 13.28 -34.07 3.25
CA VAL A 10 12.08 -33.82 2.44
C VAL A 10 11.08 -32.89 3.17
N THR A 11 10.66 -31.78 2.54
CA THR A 11 9.61 -30.90 3.08
C THR A 11 8.57 -30.52 2.02
N ASN A 12 7.30 -30.60 2.45
CA ASN A 12 6.08 -30.43 1.66
C ASN A 12 5.94 -29.01 1.07
N ALA A 13 5.46 -28.94 -0.18
CA ALA A 13 5.18 -27.71 -0.91
C ALA A 13 4.15 -26.83 -0.18
N THR A 14 4.63 -25.78 0.50
CA THR A 14 3.78 -24.71 1.04
C THR A 14 3.60 -23.67 -0.06
N ALA A 15 2.36 -23.27 -0.35
CA ALA A 15 2.08 -22.24 -1.34
C ALA A 15 2.83 -20.93 -1.00
N PRO A 16 3.36 -20.19 -1.99
CA PRO A 16 4.05 -18.94 -1.74
C PRO A 16 3.13 -17.93 -1.04
N PRO A 17 3.68 -17.09 -0.15
CA PRO A 17 2.86 -16.19 0.66
C PRO A 17 2.12 -15.18 -0.23
N ILE A 18 0.87 -14.90 0.15
CA ILE A 18 -0.02 -13.96 -0.55
C ILE A 18 0.51 -12.51 -0.55
N THR A 19 1.32 -12.15 0.44
CA THR A 19 2.02 -10.87 0.55
C THR A 19 3.51 -11.07 0.78
N TYR A 20 4.29 -10.06 0.44
CA TYR A 20 5.69 -9.98 0.79
C TYR A 20 5.85 -10.02 2.33
N PRO A 21 6.75 -10.87 2.87
CA PRO A 21 6.98 -10.95 4.30
C PRO A 21 7.66 -9.67 4.80
N LEU A 22 6.95 -8.90 5.63
CA LEU A 22 7.51 -7.70 6.26
C LEU A 22 8.37 -8.08 7.47
N PRO A 23 9.47 -7.35 7.75
CA PRO A 23 10.25 -7.57 8.95
C PRO A 23 9.40 -7.29 10.20
N THR A 24 9.53 -8.16 11.19
CA THR A 24 8.88 -8.05 12.50
C THR A 24 9.92 -7.85 13.60
N ILE A 25 9.52 -7.18 14.69
CA ILE A 25 10.40 -6.95 15.84
C ILE A 25 10.94 -8.29 16.37
N ASP A 26 10.08 -9.29 16.55
CA ASP A 26 10.47 -10.61 17.06
C ASP A 26 11.46 -11.32 16.13
N GLY A 27 11.22 -11.25 14.81
CA GLY A 27 12.13 -11.81 13.81
C GLY A 27 13.51 -11.16 13.86
N LEU A 28 13.56 -9.83 13.91
CA LEU A 28 14.81 -9.07 13.98
C LEU A 28 15.57 -9.31 15.30
N LEU A 29 14.86 -9.38 16.44
CA LEU A 29 15.44 -9.70 17.74
C LEU A 29 16.03 -11.11 17.78
N SER A 30 15.35 -12.09 17.15
CA SER A 30 15.86 -13.47 17.08
C SER A 30 17.13 -13.59 16.22
N ALA A 31 17.28 -12.72 15.23
CA ALA A 31 18.44 -12.68 14.34
C ALA A 31 19.63 -11.91 14.93
N ALA A 32 19.37 -10.92 15.78
CA ALA A 32 20.37 -9.99 16.32
C ALA A 32 21.63 -10.66 16.94
N PRO A 33 21.54 -11.75 17.73
CA PRO A 33 22.71 -12.39 18.33
C PRO A 33 23.72 -12.97 17.33
N ASN A 34 23.28 -13.27 16.10
CA ASN A 34 24.11 -13.91 15.08
C ASN A 34 24.77 -12.92 14.11
N LEU A 35 24.50 -11.61 14.25
CA LEU A 35 24.93 -10.60 13.28
C LEU A 35 26.44 -10.57 13.01
N GLU A 36 27.27 -10.87 14.00
CA GLU A 36 28.72 -10.90 13.84
C GLU A 36 29.19 -11.94 12.81
N THR A 37 28.43 -13.05 12.68
CA THR A 37 28.75 -14.15 11.77
C THR A 37 28.29 -13.89 10.33
N TRP A 38 27.54 -12.81 10.09
CA TRP A 38 26.93 -12.55 8.79
C TRP A 38 27.87 -11.82 7.83
N VAL A 39 27.57 -11.91 6.54
CA VAL A 39 28.24 -11.13 5.51
C VAL A 39 27.82 -9.67 5.66
N ASP A 40 28.74 -8.75 5.34
CA ASP A 40 28.55 -7.31 5.54
C ASP A 40 27.31 -6.74 4.81
N GLY A 41 26.99 -7.26 3.62
CA GLY A 41 25.75 -6.91 2.91
C GLY A 41 24.48 -7.30 3.67
N ASP A 42 24.47 -8.46 4.33
CA ASP A 42 23.31 -8.95 5.10
C ASP A 42 23.16 -8.19 6.41
N LYS A 43 24.26 -7.77 7.05
CA LYS A 43 24.24 -6.89 8.22
C LYS A 43 23.58 -5.55 7.89
N LEU A 44 23.95 -4.94 6.76
CA LEU A 44 23.35 -3.67 6.33
C LEU A 44 21.89 -3.85 5.93
N ALA A 45 21.53 -4.97 5.30
CA ALA A 45 20.14 -5.29 4.98
C ALA A 45 19.28 -5.46 6.25
N TRP A 46 19.80 -6.15 7.27
CA TRP A 46 19.14 -6.26 8.58
C TRP A 46 18.97 -4.89 9.25
N ALA A 47 19.99 -4.04 9.20
CA ALA A 47 19.89 -2.68 9.73
C ALA A 47 18.83 -1.86 8.98
N GLU A 48 18.73 -2.00 7.66
CA GLU A 48 17.66 -1.38 6.87
C GLU A 48 16.27 -1.90 7.24
N ASP A 49 16.12 -3.19 7.52
CA ASP A 49 14.87 -3.78 8.01
C ASP A 49 14.46 -3.25 9.39
N VAL A 50 15.42 -3.01 10.29
CA VAL A 50 15.17 -2.30 11.56
C VAL A 50 14.66 -0.89 11.28
N LEU A 51 15.24 -0.17 10.32
CA LEU A 51 14.76 1.16 9.93
C LEU A 51 13.37 1.11 9.29
N ARG A 52 13.02 0.07 8.52
CA ARG A 52 11.64 -0.12 8.02
C ARG A 52 10.64 -0.30 9.15
N VAL A 53 11.01 -1.03 10.21
CA VAL A 53 10.17 -1.16 11.40
C VAL A 53 10.01 0.20 12.08
N LEU A 54 11.10 0.96 12.23
CA LEU A 54 11.05 2.33 12.75
C LEU A 54 10.08 3.19 11.91
N ASP A 55 10.20 3.20 10.59
CA ASP A 55 9.32 3.97 9.71
C ASP A 55 7.84 3.58 9.90
N ARG A 56 7.53 2.29 10.01
CA ARG A 56 6.16 1.83 10.26
C ARG A 56 5.62 2.25 11.63
N THR A 57 6.47 2.38 12.64
CA THR A 57 6.07 2.90 13.95
C THR A 57 5.85 4.41 13.93
N LEU A 58 6.68 5.14 13.19
CA LEU A 58 6.56 6.60 13.04
C LEU A 58 5.39 6.97 12.14
N TYR A 59 5.16 6.21 11.08
CA TYR A 59 4.18 6.53 10.04
C TYR A 59 3.23 5.34 9.81
N PRO A 60 2.32 5.07 10.77
CA PRO A 60 1.40 3.94 10.69
C PRO A 60 0.40 4.05 9.53
N SER A 61 0.21 5.24 8.96
CA SER A 61 -0.63 5.49 7.78
C SER A 61 0.09 5.29 6.44
N GLY A 62 1.35 4.87 6.44
CA GLY A 62 2.17 4.68 5.24
C GLY A 62 3.46 5.52 5.27
N PRO A 63 4.48 5.15 4.47
CA PRO A 63 5.79 5.80 4.50
C PRO A 63 5.68 7.29 4.19
N PRO A 64 6.49 8.15 4.85
CA PRO A 64 6.42 9.59 4.67
C PRO A 64 6.96 9.97 3.30
N SER A 65 6.36 10.99 2.68
CA SER A 65 6.81 11.55 1.39
C SER A 65 8.23 12.09 1.49
N ASP A 66 8.55 12.83 2.56
CA ASP A 66 9.76 13.66 2.60
C ASP A 66 10.74 13.33 3.75
N PHE A 67 10.39 12.42 4.69
CA PHE A 67 11.18 12.12 5.91
C PHE A 67 11.64 13.37 6.70
N THR A 68 11.03 14.53 6.51
CA THR A 68 11.49 15.83 7.05
C THR A 68 10.93 16.15 8.43
N SER A 69 9.94 15.43 8.92
CA SER A 69 9.33 15.70 10.23
C SER A 69 8.81 14.43 10.88
N ILE A 70 9.22 14.20 12.12
CA ILE A 70 8.58 13.24 13.02
C ILE A 70 7.15 13.75 13.26
N PRO A 71 6.10 12.90 13.14
CA PRO A 71 4.74 13.31 13.43
C PRO A 71 4.63 13.83 14.87
N SER A 72 3.96 14.98 15.05
CA SER A 72 3.83 15.67 16.33
C SER A 72 3.21 14.80 17.45
N SER A 73 2.52 13.72 17.08
CA SER A 73 1.94 12.75 18.02
C SER A 73 2.96 11.78 18.62
N ILE A 74 4.19 11.72 18.10
CA ILE A 74 5.22 10.72 18.45
C ILE A 74 6.46 11.38 19.07
N SER A 75 6.56 12.72 19.03
CA SER A 75 7.71 13.47 19.56
C SER A 75 8.01 13.21 21.04
N ASP A 76 7.00 12.77 21.81
CA ASP A 76 7.10 12.57 23.27
C ASP A 76 7.13 11.07 23.67
N THR A 77 6.99 10.14 22.73
CA THR A 77 6.96 8.71 23.03
C THR A 77 8.35 8.08 22.92
N ARG A 78 8.90 7.63 24.04
CA ARG A 78 10.02 6.67 24.04
C ARG A 78 9.59 5.41 23.27
N TYR A 79 10.42 5.00 22.30
CA TYR A 79 10.22 3.75 21.55
C TYR A 79 10.08 2.56 22.50
N SER A 80 9.43 1.48 22.03
CA SER A 80 9.36 0.25 22.81
C SER A 80 10.78 -0.24 23.15
N PRO A 81 11.01 -0.85 24.33
CA PRO A 81 12.34 -1.26 24.74
C PRO A 81 12.97 -2.24 23.73
N ALA A 82 12.14 -3.07 23.10
CA ALA A 82 12.53 -3.96 22.01
C ALA A 82 13.05 -3.18 20.78
N LEU A 83 12.34 -2.16 20.31
CA LEU A 83 12.76 -1.35 19.17
C LEU A 83 14.01 -0.53 19.50
N THR A 84 14.10 0.04 20.70
CA THR A 84 15.29 0.76 21.16
C THR A 84 16.52 -0.15 21.15
N SER A 85 16.39 -1.39 21.62
CA SER A 85 17.49 -2.38 21.58
C SER A 85 17.95 -2.67 20.15
N LEU A 86 17.01 -2.81 19.21
CA LEU A 86 17.34 -3.03 17.79
C LEU A 86 18.05 -1.80 17.19
N LEU A 87 17.57 -0.59 17.46
CA LEU A 87 18.15 0.65 16.96
C LEU A 87 19.57 0.86 17.49
N ASN A 88 19.81 0.54 18.75
CA ASN A 88 21.14 0.62 19.37
C ASN A 88 22.19 -0.25 18.67
N GLN A 89 21.77 -1.32 17.99
CA GLN A 89 22.66 -2.18 17.19
C GLN A 89 22.70 -1.76 15.72
N ALA A 90 21.55 -1.43 15.13
CA ALA A 90 21.45 -1.10 13.71
C ALA A 90 22.13 0.22 13.33
N ILE A 91 22.00 1.28 14.14
CA ILE A 91 22.52 2.60 13.78
C ILE A 91 24.05 2.61 13.71
N PRO A 92 24.80 2.03 14.68
CA PRO A 92 26.25 1.90 14.57
C PRO A 92 26.71 1.12 13.33
N ILE A 93 25.96 0.08 12.92
CA ILE A 93 26.24 -0.67 11.68
C ILE A 93 26.09 0.27 10.47
N VAL A 94 25.01 1.04 10.37
CA VAL A 94 24.81 2.00 9.27
C VAL A 94 25.94 3.03 9.23
N ILE A 95 26.33 3.58 10.38
CA ILE A 95 27.38 4.61 10.46
C ILE A 95 28.73 4.04 10.01
N SER A 96 29.14 2.87 10.52
CA SER A 96 30.43 2.26 10.19
C SER A 96 30.55 1.87 8.72
N PHE A 97 29.43 1.54 8.07
CA PHE A 97 29.39 1.18 6.67
C PHE A 97 29.48 2.38 5.71
N THR A 98 29.32 3.63 6.18
CA THR A 98 29.40 4.81 5.29
C THR A 98 30.78 4.99 4.63
N THR A 99 31.84 4.50 5.27
CA THR A 99 33.22 4.53 4.75
C THR A 99 33.66 3.17 4.19
N HIS A 100 32.71 2.26 3.91
CA HIS A 100 33.03 0.94 3.41
C HIS A 100 33.66 1.03 2.00
N PRO A 101 34.73 0.27 1.70
CA PRO A 101 35.42 0.35 0.40
C PRO A 101 34.54 -0.13 -0.77
N ASP A 102 33.55 -0.98 -0.51
CA ASP A 102 32.63 -1.46 -1.53
C ASP A 102 31.77 -0.33 -2.10
N GLY A 103 31.82 -0.17 -3.42
CA GLY A 103 31.06 0.83 -4.17
C GLY A 103 29.53 0.63 -4.18
N ILE A 104 28.99 -0.30 -3.40
CA ILE A 104 27.54 -0.54 -3.25
C ILE A 104 27.10 -0.30 -1.81
N LEU A 105 27.84 -0.85 -0.84
CA LEU A 105 27.46 -0.79 0.58
C LEU A 105 27.66 0.61 1.17
N GLY A 106 28.74 1.30 0.83
CA GLY A 106 29.02 2.67 1.29
C GLY A 106 27.95 3.69 0.90
N PRO A 107 27.58 3.79 -0.39
CA PRO A 107 26.49 4.66 -0.85
C PRO A 107 25.13 4.33 -0.21
N ARG A 108 24.79 3.03 -0.09
CA ARG A 108 23.55 2.59 0.56
C ARG A 108 23.51 2.98 2.03
N ALA A 109 24.59 2.76 2.77
CA ALA A 109 24.71 3.16 4.17
C ALA A 109 24.63 4.69 4.34
N SER A 110 25.26 5.45 3.43
CA SER A 110 25.20 6.91 3.42
C SER A 110 23.78 7.42 3.20
N TYR A 111 23.01 6.79 2.31
CA TYR A 111 21.59 7.08 2.12
C TYR A 111 20.76 6.82 3.40
N LEU A 112 20.96 5.68 4.06
CA LEU A 112 20.25 5.36 5.30
C LEU A 112 20.60 6.32 6.44
N LYS A 113 21.88 6.69 6.58
CA LYS A 113 22.33 7.72 7.52
C LYS A 113 21.70 9.08 7.21
N ALA A 114 21.66 9.48 5.95
CA ALA A 114 21.05 10.73 5.52
C ALA A 114 19.55 10.80 5.88
N ARG A 115 18.81 9.69 5.74
CA ARG A 115 17.40 9.59 6.18
C ARG A 115 17.25 9.83 7.70
N LEU A 116 18.15 9.27 8.51
CA LEU A 116 18.15 9.48 9.95
C LEU A 116 18.47 10.94 10.31
N LEU A 117 19.46 11.54 9.65
CA LEU A 117 19.82 12.95 9.84
C LEU A 117 18.71 13.92 9.41
N ALA A 118 18.02 13.63 8.31
CA ALA A 118 16.92 14.45 7.80
C ALA A 118 15.69 14.40 8.73
N SER A 119 15.32 13.21 9.19
CA SER A 119 14.16 13.01 10.07
C SER A 119 14.42 13.46 11.50
N GLY A 120 15.63 13.26 12.01
CA GLY A 120 15.95 13.47 13.41
C GLY A 120 15.34 12.41 14.34
N ALA A 121 14.92 11.25 13.82
CA ALA A 121 14.20 10.23 14.58
C ALA A 121 15.00 9.63 15.74
N CYS A 122 16.33 9.61 15.66
CA CYS A 122 17.22 9.03 16.67
C CYS A 122 18.30 10.04 17.09
N PRO A 123 17.95 11.11 17.82
CA PRO A 123 18.85 12.21 18.14
C PRO A 123 20.04 11.79 19.02
N ASP A 124 19.89 10.72 19.82
CA ASP A 124 20.95 10.19 20.69
C ASP A 124 22.17 9.69 19.89
N PHE A 125 21.95 9.22 18.65
CA PHE A 125 23.00 8.75 17.76
C PHE A 125 23.36 9.78 16.69
N LEU A 126 22.34 10.38 16.08
CA LEU A 126 22.47 11.30 14.95
C LEU A 126 21.52 12.48 15.17
N PRO A 127 22.02 13.64 15.64
CA PRO A 127 21.18 14.83 15.78
C PRO A 127 20.69 15.28 14.41
N ARG A 128 19.49 15.88 14.38
CA ARG A 128 18.89 16.37 13.14
C ARG A 128 19.79 17.40 12.46
N ASP A 129 20.26 17.09 11.26
CA ASP A 129 21.08 17.98 10.43
C ASP A 129 20.68 17.84 8.95
N PRO A 130 19.75 18.69 8.45
CA PRO A 130 19.31 18.62 7.07
C PRO A 130 20.40 19.03 6.06
N ARG A 131 21.37 19.85 6.47
CA ARG A 131 22.45 20.29 5.58
C ARG A 131 23.44 19.17 5.33
N GLN A 132 23.79 18.41 6.38
CA GLN A 132 24.61 17.22 6.22
C GLN A 132 23.83 16.10 5.52
N ALA A 133 22.54 15.92 5.82
CA ALA A 133 21.70 14.95 5.13
C ALA A 133 21.68 15.18 3.61
N PHE A 134 21.54 16.43 3.16
CA PHE A 134 21.58 16.77 1.74
C PHE A 134 22.89 16.34 1.06
N LYS A 135 24.04 16.61 1.70
CA LYS A 135 25.35 16.19 1.20
C LYS A 135 25.50 14.67 1.15
N ASP A 136 25.02 13.98 2.18
CA ASP A 136 25.08 12.52 2.26
C ASP A 136 24.15 11.88 1.19
N PHE A 137 22.97 12.47 0.91
CA PHE A 137 22.11 12.05 -0.20
C PHE A 137 22.77 12.24 -1.57
N GLU A 138 23.45 13.37 -1.77
CA GLU A 138 24.19 13.63 -3.01
C GLU A 138 25.35 12.66 -3.22
N ALA A 139 26.13 12.40 -2.16
CA ALA A 139 27.21 11.43 -2.20
C ALA A 139 26.68 10.01 -2.49
N ALA A 140 25.58 9.62 -1.85
CA ALA A 140 24.93 8.33 -2.07
C ALA A 140 24.40 8.19 -3.52
N ALA A 141 23.72 9.21 -4.02
CA ALA A 141 23.16 9.23 -5.38
C ALA A 141 24.22 9.10 -6.46
N ARG A 142 25.37 9.78 -6.29
CA ARG A 142 26.53 9.66 -7.17
C ARG A 142 27.27 8.35 -6.99
N GLY A 143 27.28 7.80 -5.79
CA GLY A 143 27.92 6.53 -5.45
C GLY A 143 27.17 5.30 -5.97
N GLY A 144 25.94 5.45 -6.48
CA GLY A 144 25.16 4.34 -7.06
C GLY A 144 23.91 3.96 -6.27
N GLU A 145 23.53 4.72 -5.24
CA GLU A 145 22.28 4.56 -4.51
C GLU A 145 21.24 5.58 -5.03
N TRP A 146 20.50 5.20 -6.06
CA TRP A 146 19.74 6.16 -6.89
C TRP A 146 18.51 6.73 -6.20
N ARG A 147 18.03 6.10 -5.11
CA ARG A 147 16.97 6.65 -4.24
C ARG A 147 17.34 8.04 -3.71
N GLY A 148 18.64 8.34 -3.59
CA GLY A 148 19.13 9.68 -3.23
C GLY A 148 18.71 10.77 -4.23
N TRP A 149 18.59 10.48 -5.53
CA TRP A 149 18.16 11.46 -6.54
C TRP A 149 16.74 11.95 -6.30
N PHE A 150 15.84 11.06 -5.86
CA PHE A 150 14.47 11.45 -5.52
C PHE A 150 14.47 12.45 -4.37
N ARG A 151 15.25 12.19 -3.31
CA ARG A 151 15.37 13.08 -2.15
C ARG A 151 15.90 14.46 -2.52
N LEU A 152 16.98 14.51 -3.29
CA LEU A 152 17.53 15.78 -3.78
C LEU A 152 16.52 16.54 -4.64
N GLY A 153 15.78 15.83 -5.51
CA GLY A 153 14.72 16.41 -6.31
C GLY A 153 13.65 17.06 -5.44
N ARG A 154 13.17 16.36 -4.40
CA ARG A 154 12.18 16.88 -3.43
C ARG A 154 12.69 18.10 -2.67
N ASP A 155 13.96 18.09 -2.24
CA ASP A 155 14.57 19.24 -1.57
C ASP A 155 14.59 20.47 -2.49
N TYR A 156 14.89 20.30 -3.79
CA TYR A 156 14.83 21.38 -4.77
C TYR A 156 13.39 21.84 -5.07
N GLU A 157 12.42 20.92 -5.09
CA GLU A 157 11.00 21.30 -5.18
C GLU A 157 10.58 22.16 -4.00
N GLY A 158 11.01 21.80 -2.78
CA GLY A 158 10.70 22.55 -1.56
C GLY A 158 11.27 23.97 -1.55
N VAL A 159 12.40 24.19 -2.22
CA VAL A 159 13.02 25.52 -2.39
C VAL A 159 12.50 26.25 -3.65
N GLY A 160 11.68 25.60 -4.48
CA GLY A 160 11.11 26.16 -5.70
C GLY A 160 12.06 26.16 -6.92
N ASP A 161 13.22 25.51 -6.84
CA ASP A 161 14.12 25.33 -7.99
C ASP A 161 13.68 24.13 -8.84
N LEU A 162 12.57 24.33 -9.57
CA LEU A 162 11.93 23.28 -10.36
C LEU A 162 12.82 22.73 -11.48
N GLY A 163 13.78 23.53 -11.98
CA GLY A 163 14.73 23.10 -13.01
C GLY A 163 15.66 22.03 -12.49
N ARG A 164 16.34 22.29 -11.36
CA ARG A 164 17.21 21.29 -10.73
C ARG A 164 16.44 20.09 -10.19
N ALA A 165 15.23 20.31 -9.69
CA ALA A 165 14.36 19.22 -9.25
C ALA A 165 14.10 18.24 -10.41
N LYS A 166 13.70 18.76 -11.57
CA LYS A 166 13.51 17.97 -12.80
C LYS A 166 14.78 17.21 -13.18
N ASP A 167 15.94 17.88 -13.23
CA ASP A 167 17.21 17.24 -13.59
C ASP A 167 17.56 16.07 -12.65
N CYS A 168 17.28 16.20 -11.35
CA CYS A 168 17.49 15.14 -10.38
C CYS A 168 16.58 13.94 -10.66
N PHE A 169 15.29 14.18 -10.92
CA PHE A 169 14.36 13.10 -11.23
C PHE A 169 14.69 12.42 -12.56
N GLU A 170 15.12 13.15 -13.59
CA GLU A 170 15.53 12.57 -14.87
C GLU A 170 16.78 11.69 -14.72
N ARG A 171 17.75 12.11 -13.89
CA ARG A 171 18.92 11.29 -13.56
C ARG A 171 18.51 9.99 -12.86
N GLY A 172 17.66 10.06 -11.83
CA GLY A 172 17.16 8.86 -11.16
C GLY A 172 16.37 7.94 -12.09
N GLN A 173 15.49 8.50 -12.92
CA GLN A 173 14.66 7.75 -13.88
C GLN A 173 15.50 7.08 -14.99
N SER A 174 16.59 7.72 -15.42
CA SER A 174 17.55 7.13 -16.37
C SER A 174 18.27 5.90 -15.81
N LYS A 175 18.46 5.86 -14.48
CA LYS A 175 19.04 4.71 -13.78
C LYS A 175 18.01 3.64 -13.43
N GLY A 176 16.72 3.96 -13.49
CA GLY A 176 15.64 3.02 -13.18
C GLY A 176 15.16 3.11 -11.73
N ASP A 177 15.32 4.26 -11.08
CA ASP A 177 14.71 4.52 -9.77
C ASP A 177 13.19 4.63 -9.87
N CYS A 178 12.49 3.97 -8.95
CA CYS A 178 11.03 3.89 -8.93
C CYS A 178 10.38 5.24 -8.55
N GLU A 179 10.87 5.87 -7.49
CA GLU A 179 10.32 7.11 -6.93
C GLU A 179 10.46 8.27 -7.93
N CYS A 180 11.63 8.41 -8.56
CA CYS A 180 11.87 9.40 -9.62
C CYS A 180 11.00 9.16 -10.85
N THR A 181 10.89 7.91 -11.30
CA THR A 181 10.07 7.55 -12.47
C THR A 181 8.60 7.88 -12.22
N TYR A 182 8.09 7.56 -11.03
CA TYR A 182 6.74 7.91 -10.61
C TYR A 182 6.52 9.42 -10.57
N ARG A 183 7.43 10.17 -9.93
CA ARG A 183 7.31 11.63 -9.80
C ARG A 183 7.27 12.35 -11.14
N LEU A 184 8.11 11.94 -12.10
CA LEU A 184 8.08 12.45 -13.47
C LEU A 184 6.78 12.08 -14.19
N GLY A 185 6.32 10.84 -14.06
CA GLY A 185 5.04 10.40 -14.63
C GLY A 185 3.88 11.27 -14.14
N MET A 186 3.81 11.53 -12.84
CA MET A 186 2.81 12.44 -12.25
C MET A 186 3.00 13.89 -12.69
N ALA A 187 4.25 14.35 -12.86
CA ALA A 187 4.52 15.71 -13.32
C ALA A 187 4.02 15.95 -14.74
N TYR A 188 4.22 15.00 -15.66
CA TYR A 188 3.64 15.04 -17.01
C TYR A 188 2.11 14.93 -17.00
N LEU A 189 1.54 14.13 -16.10
CA LEU A 189 0.08 13.97 -16.01
C LEU A 189 -0.62 15.26 -15.54
N LEU A 190 0.03 15.99 -14.64
CA LEU A 190 -0.54 17.17 -13.98
C LEU A 190 -0.01 18.51 -14.49
N GLY A 191 1.00 18.51 -15.37
CA GLY A 191 1.68 19.73 -15.85
C GLY A 191 2.50 20.43 -14.78
N GLN A 192 3.21 19.67 -13.93
CA GLN A 192 4.07 20.21 -12.86
C GLN A 192 5.54 20.27 -13.30
N LEU A 193 6.43 20.80 -12.45
CA LEU A 193 7.88 20.91 -12.73
C LEU A 193 8.21 21.70 -14.01
N ARG A 194 7.32 22.61 -14.43
CA ARG A 194 7.37 23.32 -15.72
C ARG A 194 7.38 22.37 -16.94
N LEU A 195 6.90 21.14 -16.76
CA LEU A 195 6.67 20.21 -17.86
C LEU A 195 5.29 20.46 -18.47
N PRO A 196 5.14 20.31 -19.80
CA PRO A 196 3.84 20.33 -20.43
C PRO A 196 3.02 19.11 -19.99
N VAL A 197 1.69 19.23 -20.06
CA VAL A 197 0.80 18.09 -19.88
C VAL A 197 1.00 17.14 -21.06
N ASP A 198 1.51 15.94 -20.80
CA ASP A 198 1.67 14.86 -21.77
C ASP A 198 1.18 13.54 -21.17
N GLN A 199 -0.06 13.18 -21.49
CA GLN A 199 -0.72 12.01 -20.94
C GLN A 199 -0.12 10.69 -21.42
N LEU A 200 0.45 10.65 -22.63
CA LEU A 200 1.06 9.44 -23.19
C LEU A 200 2.42 9.17 -22.51
N ALA A 201 3.26 10.21 -22.41
CA ALA A 201 4.52 10.10 -21.67
C ALA A 201 4.27 9.75 -20.20
N ALA A 202 3.27 10.38 -19.58
CA ALA A 202 2.86 10.08 -18.22
C ALA A 202 2.47 8.60 -18.04
N LEU A 203 1.60 8.07 -18.89
CA LEU A 203 1.15 6.68 -18.81
C LEU A 203 2.30 5.67 -18.94
N ASN A 204 3.23 5.90 -19.86
CA ASN A 204 4.40 5.05 -20.04
C ASN A 204 5.31 5.07 -18.80
N LEU A 205 5.54 6.25 -18.22
CA LEU A 205 6.33 6.39 -17.00
C LEU A 205 5.63 5.76 -15.80
N LEU A 206 4.32 5.95 -15.64
CA LEU A 206 3.55 5.36 -14.53
C LEU A 206 3.47 3.84 -14.64
N ARG A 207 3.35 3.28 -15.84
CA ARG A 207 3.48 1.84 -16.07
C ARG A 207 4.87 1.34 -15.65
N LYS A 208 5.93 2.01 -16.09
CA LYS A 208 7.31 1.66 -15.72
C LYS A 208 7.52 1.74 -14.20
N ALA A 209 7.01 2.78 -13.55
CA ALA A 209 7.08 2.94 -12.10
C ALA A 209 6.28 1.86 -11.37
N SER A 210 5.12 1.48 -11.88
CA SER A 210 4.32 0.35 -11.38
C SER A 210 5.12 -0.96 -11.42
N ASP A 211 5.85 -1.22 -12.50
CA ASP A 211 6.68 -2.43 -12.63
C ASP A 211 7.93 -2.41 -11.74
N LEU A 212 8.44 -1.21 -11.40
CA LEU A 212 9.55 -0.98 -10.48
C LEU A 212 9.14 -0.84 -9.01
N ALA A 213 7.84 -0.96 -8.67
CA ALA A 213 7.33 -0.76 -7.32
C ALA A 213 8.05 -1.68 -6.31
N THR A 214 8.42 -1.10 -5.16
CA THR A 214 9.16 -1.79 -4.10
C THR A 214 8.32 -1.86 -2.83
N ILE A 215 8.80 -2.62 -1.84
CA ILE A 215 8.16 -2.69 -0.52
C ILE A 215 8.13 -1.32 0.19
N ASP A 216 9.16 -0.50 -0.04
CA ASP A 216 9.29 0.83 0.54
C ASP A 216 8.41 1.85 -0.23
N PHE A 217 8.14 1.58 -1.51
CA PHE A 217 7.36 2.44 -2.39
C PHE A 217 6.36 1.67 -3.27
N PRO A 218 5.27 1.14 -2.69
CA PRO A 218 4.28 0.32 -3.43
C PRO A 218 3.22 1.16 -4.16
N ILE A 219 3.16 2.46 -3.88
CA ILE A 219 2.13 3.41 -4.36
C ILE A 219 2.02 3.47 -5.89
N PRO A 220 3.11 3.46 -6.69
CA PRO A 220 3.01 3.57 -8.15
C PRO A 220 2.15 2.49 -8.79
N ALA A 221 2.24 1.26 -8.26
CA ALA A 221 1.45 0.14 -8.76
C ALA A 221 -0.04 0.32 -8.45
N TYR A 222 -0.37 0.81 -7.25
CA TYR A 222 -1.74 1.11 -6.87
C TYR A 222 -2.35 2.23 -7.71
N ILE A 223 -1.62 3.35 -7.85
CA ILE A 223 -2.08 4.52 -8.63
C ILE A 223 -2.26 4.16 -10.09
N TYR A 224 -1.33 3.41 -10.70
CA TYR A 224 -1.48 2.93 -12.07
C TYR A 224 -2.71 2.03 -12.23
N GLY A 225 -2.98 1.14 -11.28
CA GLY A 225 -4.20 0.32 -11.27
C GLY A 225 -5.48 1.16 -11.22
N LEU A 226 -5.55 2.15 -10.32
CA LEU A 226 -6.70 3.06 -10.23
C LEU A 226 -6.88 3.93 -11.47
N LEU A 227 -5.78 4.34 -12.10
CA LEU A 227 -5.77 5.11 -13.34
C LEU A 227 -6.43 4.30 -14.47
N LEU A 228 -6.06 3.03 -14.60
CA LEU A 228 -6.67 2.12 -15.59
C LEU A 228 -8.16 1.86 -15.28
N CYS A 229 -8.55 1.86 -14.02
CA CYS A 229 -9.96 1.75 -13.61
C CYS A 229 -10.77 3.05 -13.77
N SER A 230 -10.14 4.16 -14.17
CA SER A 230 -10.76 5.49 -14.21
C SER A 230 -11.34 5.94 -12.85
N GLU A 231 -10.72 5.50 -11.75
CA GLU A 231 -11.14 5.83 -10.38
C GLU A 231 -10.44 7.06 -9.81
N LEU A 232 -9.40 7.55 -10.49
CA LEU A 232 -8.70 8.79 -10.14
C LEU A 232 -9.41 10.01 -10.72
N ASP A 233 -9.57 11.05 -9.90
CA ASP A 233 -10.07 12.35 -10.35
C ASP A 233 -8.94 13.16 -10.99
N LEU A 234 -8.90 13.15 -12.33
CA LEU A 234 -7.92 13.91 -13.10
C LEU A 234 -8.50 15.24 -13.58
N PRO A 235 -7.69 16.30 -13.68
CA PRO A 235 -8.10 17.57 -14.27
C PRO A 235 -8.60 17.43 -15.71
N GLN A 236 -7.99 16.50 -16.46
CA GLN A 236 -8.40 16.12 -17.81
C GLN A 236 -8.57 14.60 -17.85
N PRO A 237 -9.72 14.09 -18.34
CA PRO A 237 -9.92 12.65 -18.45
C PRO A 237 -8.90 12.06 -19.43
N LEU A 238 -8.42 10.85 -19.14
CA LEU A 238 -7.55 10.13 -20.06
C LEU A 238 -8.35 9.72 -21.31
N PRO A 239 -7.85 10.02 -22.51
CA PRO A 239 -8.43 9.53 -23.74
C PRO A 239 -8.46 7.99 -23.75
N PRO A 240 -9.60 7.36 -24.05
CA PRO A 240 -9.73 5.89 -24.00
C PRO A 240 -8.71 5.15 -24.88
N PHE A 241 -8.30 5.76 -26.00
CA PHE A 241 -7.34 5.19 -26.94
C PHE A 241 -5.90 5.11 -26.40
N LEU A 242 -5.55 5.84 -25.34
CA LEU A 242 -4.21 5.75 -24.74
C LEU A 242 -4.04 4.51 -23.87
N VAL A 243 -5.15 3.91 -23.45
CA VAL A 243 -5.16 2.76 -22.55
C VAL A 243 -5.46 1.45 -23.30
N LEU A 244 -6.13 1.55 -24.44
CA LEU A 244 -6.55 0.43 -25.29
C LEU A 244 -5.64 0.35 -26.53
N PRO A 245 -5.13 -0.84 -26.92
CA PRO A 245 -4.44 -1.01 -28.20
C PRO A 245 -5.37 -0.58 -29.36
N PRO A 246 -4.89 0.24 -30.30
CA PRO A 246 -5.73 0.79 -31.37
C PRO A 246 -6.24 -0.27 -32.36
N ASP A 247 -5.53 -1.39 -32.50
CA ASP A 247 -5.80 -2.41 -33.53
C ASP A 247 -6.57 -3.64 -33.01
N ALA A 248 -6.85 -3.71 -31.71
CA ALA A 248 -7.55 -4.85 -31.11
C ALA A 248 -9.06 -4.62 -31.03
N SER A 249 -9.83 -5.72 -31.02
CA SER A 249 -11.29 -5.62 -30.90
C SER A 249 -11.66 -4.91 -29.58
N PRO A 250 -12.75 -4.12 -29.53
CA PRO A 250 -13.10 -3.37 -28.33
C PRO A 250 -13.24 -4.23 -27.07
N SER A 251 -13.70 -5.48 -27.22
CA SER A 251 -13.79 -6.47 -26.15
C SER A 251 -12.44 -6.93 -25.65
N GLU A 252 -11.51 -7.28 -26.54
CA GLU A 252 -10.18 -7.75 -26.17
C GLU A 252 -9.36 -6.64 -25.52
N SER A 253 -9.45 -5.42 -26.05
CA SER A 253 -8.77 -4.25 -25.49
C SER A 253 -9.26 -3.97 -24.06
N LEU A 254 -10.58 -4.04 -23.82
CA LEU A 254 -11.15 -3.86 -22.48
C LEU A 254 -10.67 -4.94 -21.50
N THR A 255 -10.66 -6.21 -21.93
CA THR A 255 -10.16 -7.31 -21.10
C THR A 255 -8.66 -7.16 -20.79
N ALA A 256 -7.86 -6.75 -21.78
CA ALA A 256 -6.44 -6.49 -21.59
C ALA A 256 -6.20 -5.35 -20.58
N GLN A 257 -6.97 -4.26 -20.67
CA GLN A 257 -6.93 -3.17 -19.70
C GLN A 257 -7.31 -3.64 -18.29
N GLN A 258 -8.39 -4.42 -18.16
CA GLN A 258 -8.81 -4.97 -16.86
C GLN A 258 -7.74 -5.87 -16.25
N ASN A 259 -7.10 -6.72 -17.06
CA ASN A 259 -6.00 -7.57 -16.62
C ASN A 259 -4.78 -6.77 -16.16
N LEU A 260 -4.40 -5.71 -16.90
CA LEU A 260 -3.31 -4.82 -16.48
C LEU A 260 -3.64 -4.08 -15.17
N ALA A 261 -4.88 -3.62 -15.01
CA ALA A 261 -5.33 -2.97 -13.78
C ALA A 261 -5.28 -3.92 -12.59
N ARG A 262 -5.78 -5.15 -12.77
CA ARG A 262 -5.72 -6.21 -11.76
C ARG A 262 -4.28 -6.52 -11.37
N ASP A 263 -3.40 -6.76 -12.35
CA ASP A 263 -2.00 -7.11 -12.08
C ASP A 263 -1.28 -6.00 -11.28
N ALA A 264 -1.54 -4.73 -11.61
CA ALA A 264 -0.97 -3.59 -10.89
C ALA A 264 -1.49 -3.49 -9.44
N LEU A 265 -2.80 -3.72 -9.23
CA LEU A 265 -3.40 -3.73 -7.90
C LEU A 265 -2.90 -4.91 -7.05
N GLU A 266 -2.84 -6.12 -7.63
CA GLU A 266 -2.30 -7.31 -6.96
C GLU A 266 -0.82 -7.13 -6.60
N ARG A 267 -0.02 -6.48 -7.46
CA ARG A 267 1.36 -6.13 -7.15
C ARG A 267 1.46 -5.19 -5.95
N ALA A 268 0.66 -4.11 -5.92
CA ALA A 268 0.65 -3.21 -4.78
C ALA A 268 0.18 -3.90 -3.49
N ALA A 269 -0.82 -4.79 -3.59
CA ALA A 269 -1.32 -5.57 -2.47
C ALA A 269 -0.27 -6.58 -1.96
N TYR A 270 0.46 -7.22 -2.87
CA TYR A 270 1.59 -8.10 -2.55
C TYR A 270 2.69 -7.35 -1.82
N LEU A 271 2.99 -6.10 -2.22
CA LEU A 271 3.94 -5.21 -1.53
C LEU A 271 3.39 -4.60 -0.23
N ALA A 272 2.35 -5.21 0.34
CA ALA A 272 1.74 -4.86 1.62
C ALA A 272 1.15 -3.45 1.69
N HIS A 273 0.69 -2.88 0.58
CA HIS A 273 -0.03 -1.60 0.58
C HIS A 273 -1.49 -1.77 1.05
N PRO A 274 -1.89 -1.22 2.22
CA PRO A 274 -3.21 -1.50 2.80
C PRO A 274 -4.41 -1.10 1.92
N PRO A 275 -4.42 0.08 1.24
CA PRO A 275 -5.48 0.45 0.30
C PRO A 275 -5.59 -0.50 -0.90
N ALA A 276 -4.47 -1.03 -1.40
CA ALA A 276 -4.48 -2.01 -2.47
C ALA A 276 -5.01 -3.36 -1.99
N GLN A 277 -4.64 -3.80 -0.79
CA GLN A 277 -5.17 -5.03 -0.18
C GLN A 277 -6.69 -4.93 -0.01
N TYR A 278 -7.20 -3.80 0.47
CA TYR A 278 -8.64 -3.56 0.53
C TYR A 278 -9.29 -3.63 -0.86
N LYS A 279 -8.67 -2.98 -1.86
CA LYS A 279 -9.15 -3.02 -3.23
C LYS A 279 -9.19 -4.45 -3.78
N CYS A 280 -8.16 -5.26 -3.55
CA CYS A 280 -8.15 -6.68 -3.92
C CYS A 280 -9.28 -7.45 -3.23
N GLY A 281 -9.50 -7.23 -1.94
CA GLY A 281 -10.64 -7.81 -1.22
C GLY A 281 -11.99 -7.50 -1.88
N TYR A 282 -12.16 -6.27 -2.34
CA TYR A 282 -13.33 -5.82 -3.09
C TYR A 282 -13.44 -6.50 -4.47
N LEU A 283 -12.33 -6.66 -5.20
CA LEU A 283 -12.33 -7.33 -6.51
C LEU A 283 -12.85 -8.77 -6.43
N TYR A 284 -12.41 -9.52 -5.42
CA TYR A 284 -12.85 -10.91 -5.19
C TYR A 284 -14.27 -10.99 -4.61
N GLU A 285 -14.72 -10.02 -3.82
CA GLU A 285 -16.11 -9.95 -3.32
C GLU A 285 -17.12 -9.68 -4.43
N HIS A 286 -16.77 -8.82 -5.39
CA HIS A 286 -17.69 -8.34 -6.42
C HIS A 286 -17.46 -8.95 -7.80
N ALA A 287 -16.51 -9.88 -7.94
CA ALA A 287 -16.07 -10.45 -9.22
C ALA A 287 -15.78 -9.35 -10.26
N ALA A 288 -14.97 -8.36 -9.85
CA ALA A 288 -14.60 -7.20 -10.65
C ALA A 288 -13.22 -7.39 -11.31
N LEU A 289 -12.95 -6.64 -12.39
CA LEU A 289 -11.70 -6.71 -13.17
C LEU A 289 -11.32 -8.14 -13.61
N GLY A 290 -12.32 -8.97 -13.93
CA GLY A 290 -12.10 -10.35 -14.36
C GLY A 290 -11.67 -11.31 -13.23
N CYS A 291 -11.70 -10.87 -11.96
CA CYS A 291 -11.50 -11.77 -10.83
C CYS A 291 -12.70 -12.70 -10.64
N ALA A 292 -12.42 -13.94 -10.23
CA ALA A 292 -13.45 -14.87 -9.79
C ALA A 292 -14.06 -14.40 -8.46
N TYR A 293 -15.34 -14.71 -8.26
CA TYR A 293 -15.98 -14.54 -6.96
C TYR A 293 -15.37 -15.54 -5.98
N ASP A 294 -14.67 -15.03 -4.96
CA ASP A 294 -14.02 -15.86 -3.94
C ASP A 294 -14.14 -15.20 -2.56
N PRO A 295 -15.06 -15.68 -1.71
CA PRO A 295 -15.24 -15.17 -0.36
C PRO A 295 -14.01 -15.34 0.54
N LEU A 296 -13.27 -16.44 0.40
CA LEU A 296 -12.11 -16.73 1.24
C LEU A 296 -10.96 -15.78 0.92
N MET A 297 -10.68 -15.60 -0.38
CA MET A 297 -9.67 -14.63 -0.83
C MET A 297 -10.06 -13.20 -0.46
N SER A 298 -11.34 -12.84 -0.59
CA SER A 298 -11.83 -11.52 -0.18
C SER A 298 -11.57 -11.25 1.31
N VAL A 299 -11.97 -12.19 2.18
CA VAL A 299 -11.75 -12.08 3.63
C VAL A 299 -10.26 -12.04 3.98
N GLN A 300 -9.43 -12.84 3.31
CA GLN A 300 -7.99 -12.86 3.55
C GLN A 300 -7.34 -11.50 3.22
N TRP A 301 -7.67 -10.91 2.07
CA TRP A 301 -7.19 -9.59 1.69
C TRP A 301 -7.68 -8.48 2.62
N TYR A 302 -8.97 -8.50 3.00
CA TYR A 302 -9.49 -7.55 3.97
C TYR A 302 -8.86 -7.70 5.35
N ALA A 303 -8.52 -8.93 5.79
CA ALA A 303 -7.82 -9.16 7.05
C ALA A 303 -6.41 -8.53 7.04
N LEU A 304 -5.69 -8.65 5.93
CA LEU A 304 -4.38 -8.00 5.75
C LEU A 304 -4.51 -6.47 5.76
N ALA A 305 -5.47 -5.91 5.01
CA ALA A 305 -5.73 -4.47 4.99
C ALA A 305 -6.13 -3.93 6.38
N SER A 306 -6.94 -4.70 7.12
CA SER A 306 -7.36 -4.42 8.50
C SER A 306 -6.18 -4.37 9.48
N GLN A 307 -5.19 -5.25 9.30
CA GLN A 307 -3.91 -5.22 10.04
C GLN A 307 -3.07 -4.01 9.64
N GLY A 308 -3.06 -3.65 8.36
CA GLY A 308 -2.42 -2.46 7.80
C GLY A 308 -3.09 -1.13 8.15
N GLY A 309 -4.13 -1.13 8.98
CA GLY A 309 -4.77 0.10 9.47
C GLY A 309 -5.99 0.54 8.67
N GLU A 310 -6.32 -0.08 7.54
CA GLU A 310 -7.47 0.28 6.71
C GLU A 310 -8.79 0.08 7.48
N ARG A 311 -9.59 1.12 7.61
CA ARG A 311 -10.84 1.11 8.40
C ARG A 311 -12.03 0.63 7.57
N GLU A 312 -11.97 0.84 6.26
CA GLU A 312 -12.92 0.38 5.26
C GLU A 312 -12.88 -1.16 5.19
N ALA A 313 -11.68 -1.74 5.32
CA ALA A 313 -11.50 -3.19 5.42
C ALA A 313 -12.10 -3.79 6.70
N ASP A 314 -11.95 -3.12 7.86
CA ASP A 314 -12.61 -3.53 9.10
C ASP A 314 -14.14 -3.58 8.93
N MET A 315 -14.72 -2.58 8.26
CA MET A 315 -16.16 -2.56 7.99
C MET A 315 -16.58 -3.68 7.02
N ALA A 316 -15.78 -3.95 5.99
CA ALA A 316 -16.05 -5.02 5.03
C ALA A 316 -16.00 -6.42 5.69
N LEU A 317 -15.04 -6.66 6.59
CA LEU A 317 -14.98 -7.89 7.40
C LEU A 317 -16.21 -8.03 8.29
N SER A 318 -16.65 -6.93 8.93
CA SER A 318 -17.88 -6.93 9.71
C SER A 318 -19.08 -7.42 8.89
N LYS A 319 -19.24 -6.93 7.66
CA LYS A 319 -20.30 -7.36 6.73
C LYS A 319 -20.16 -8.83 6.30
N TRP A 320 -18.94 -9.32 6.05
CA TRP A 320 -18.69 -10.73 5.75
C TRP A 320 -19.14 -11.64 6.89
N PHE A 321 -18.68 -11.38 8.12
CA PHE A 321 -19.07 -12.20 9.27
C PHE A 321 -20.54 -12.05 9.66
N LEU A 322 -21.19 -10.92 9.33
CA LEU A 322 -22.62 -10.73 9.57
C LEU A 322 -23.52 -11.64 8.70
N CYS A 323 -23.07 -12.00 7.49
CA CYS A 323 -23.83 -12.90 6.61
C CYS A 323 -23.28 -14.33 6.57
N GLY A 324 -21.97 -14.49 6.78
CA GLY A 324 -21.25 -15.70 6.38
C GLY A 324 -21.13 -15.81 4.86
N ALA A 325 -20.56 -16.93 4.42
CA ALA A 325 -20.46 -17.32 3.02
C ALA A 325 -20.70 -18.82 2.90
N ASP A 326 -21.77 -19.21 2.22
CA ASP A 326 -22.19 -20.61 2.08
C ASP A 326 -21.08 -21.48 1.49
N GLY A 327 -20.78 -22.60 2.15
CA GLY A 327 -19.71 -23.52 1.76
C GLY A 327 -18.29 -23.03 2.06
N CYS A 328 -18.12 -21.83 2.63
CA CYS A 328 -16.82 -21.28 3.02
C CYS A 328 -16.71 -21.09 4.54
N PHE A 329 -17.58 -20.27 5.14
CA PHE A 329 -17.60 -20.04 6.59
C PHE A 329 -18.97 -19.56 7.09
N ALA A 330 -19.30 -19.91 8.33
CA ALA A 330 -20.57 -19.55 8.94
C ALA A 330 -20.63 -18.07 9.36
N LYS A 331 -21.87 -17.55 9.46
CA LYS A 331 -22.16 -16.26 10.10
C LYS A 331 -21.63 -16.25 11.54
N SER A 332 -20.96 -15.18 11.95
CA SER A 332 -20.50 -14.93 13.31
C SER A 332 -20.78 -13.48 13.72
N GLU A 333 -21.80 -13.29 14.55
CA GLU A 333 -22.21 -11.96 15.00
C GLU A 333 -21.19 -11.33 15.96
N GLU A 334 -20.51 -12.16 16.75
CA GLU A 334 -19.43 -11.70 17.63
C GLU A 334 -18.29 -11.09 16.82
N LEU A 335 -17.80 -11.81 15.80
CA LEU A 335 -16.75 -11.29 14.91
C LEU A 335 -17.24 -10.06 14.12
N ALA A 336 -18.50 -10.08 13.66
CA ALA A 336 -19.06 -8.92 12.98
C ALA A 336 -19.00 -7.67 13.88
N ARG A 337 -19.37 -7.82 15.16
CA ARG A 337 -19.31 -6.74 16.15
C ARG A 337 -17.88 -6.29 16.46
N THR A 338 -16.93 -7.21 16.64
CA THR A 338 -15.54 -6.83 16.97
C THR A 338 -14.88 -6.01 15.86
N PHE A 339 -15.10 -6.39 14.59
CA PHE A 339 -14.58 -5.64 13.45
C PHE A 339 -15.29 -4.29 13.25
N ALA A 340 -16.61 -4.21 13.45
CA ALA A 340 -17.31 -2.92 13.43
C ALA A 340 -16.81 -1.97 14.52
N GLU A 341 -16.57 -2.48 15.72
CA GLU A 341 -16.01 -1.70 16.82
C GLU A 341 -14.60 -1.21 16.49
N LYS A 342 -13.77 -2.07 15.87
CA LYS A 342 -12.44 -1.71 15.39
C LYS A 342 -12.50 -0.57 14.35
N ALA A 343 -13.40 -0.66 13.37
CA ALA A 343 -13.64 0.42 12.39
C ALA A 343 -14.08 1.72 13.09
N ALA A 344 -15.02 1.64 14.03
CA ALA A 344 -15.55 2.79 14.76
C ALA A 344 -14.50 3.47 15.66
N ARG A 345 -13.56 2.69 16.23
CA ARG A 345 -12.40 3.20 16.98
C ARG A 345 -11.44 3.98 16.09
N LYS A 346 -11.27 3.56 14.83
CA LYS A 346 -10.50 4.29 13.79
C LYS A 346 -11.28 5.48 13.18
N GLY A 347 -12.40 5.89 13.78
CA GLY A 347 -13.19 7.03 13.32
C GLY A 347 -14.00 6.78 12.05
N HIS A 348 -14.25 5.52 11.67
CA HIS A 348 -15.09 5.21 10.52
C HIS A 348 -16.57 5.47 10.83
N ALA A 349 -17.20 6.39 10.10
CA ALA A 349 -18.58 6.82 10.34
C ALA A 349 -19.59 5.66 10.21
N ASN A 350 -19.47 4.84 9.16
CA ASN A 350 -20.33 3.66 8.97
C ASN A 350 -20.06 2.55 9.99
N GLY A 351 -18.83 2.47 10.53
CA GLY A 351 -18.50 1.55 11.62
C GLY A 351 -19.19 1.96 12.92
N ALA A 352 -19.18 3.27 13.24
CA ALA A 352 -19.92 3.80 14.38
C ALA A 352 -21.43 3.60 14.22
N PHE A 353 -21.96 3.78 13.01
CA PHE A 353 -23.36 3.47 12.70
C PHE A 353 -23.67 1.98 12.91
N ALA A 354 -22.81 1.09 12.40
CA ALA A 354 -22.94 -0.36 12.57
C ALA A 354 -22.99 -0.76 14.05
N MET A 355 -22.17 -0.13 14.90
CA MET A 355 -22.23 -0.37 16.34
C MET A 355 -23.56 0.06 16.95
N GLY A 356 -24.07 1.24 16.57
CA GLY A 356 -25.41 1.68 16.99
C GLY A 356 -26.50 0.68 16.60
N TYR A 357 -26.41 0.19 15.36
CA TYR A 357 -27.30 -0.81 14.80
C TYR A 357 -27.23 -2.16 15.52
N TYR A 358 -26.02 -2.64 15.84
CA TYR A 358 -25.83 -3.89 16.58
C TYR A 358 -26.34 -3.81 18.00
N TYR A 359 -26.15 -2.68 18.70
CA TYR A 359 -26.75 -2.47 20.02
C TYR A 359 -28.28 -2.39 19.97
N GLU A 360 -28.83 -1.78 18.91
CA GLU A 360 -30.28 -1.66 18.77
C GLU A 360 -30.98 -3.00 18.55
N LEU A 361 -30.34 -3.92 17.81
CA LEU A 361 -30.88 -5.24 17.50
C LEU A 361 -30.42 -6.35 18.45
N GLY A 362 -29.32 -6.13 19.18
CA GLY A 362 -28.68 -7.17 19.99
C GLY A 362 -27.79 -8.12 19.18
N ILE A 363 -27.20 -7.67 18.08
CA ILE A 363 -26.29 -8.49 17.25
C ILE A 363 -24.95 -8.64 17.97
N GLY A 364 -24.55 -9.88 18.24
CA GLY A 364 -23.29 -10.19 18.92
C GLY A 364 -23.22 -9.67 20.37
N GLY A 365 -24.36 -9.45 21.02
CA GLY A 365 -24.42 -8.92 22.38
C GLY A 365 -25.85 -8.74 22.89
N ARG A 366 -26.02 -8.00 23.99
CA ARG A 366 -27.36 -7.65 24.49
C ARG A 366 -27.88 -6.39 23.82
N ARG A 367 -29.19 -6.34 23.61
CA ARG A 367 -29.90 -5.16 23.13
C ARG A 367 -29.80 -4.02 24.15
N ASP A 368 -29.40 -2.84 23.68
CA ASP A 368 -29.26 -1.64 24.49
C ASP A 368 -29.56 -0.39 23.65
N ALA A 369 -30.75 0.18 23.83
CA ALA A 369 -31.20 1.33 23.06
C ALA A 369 -30.47 2.64 23.45
N GLU A 370 -29.97 2.77 24.67
CA GLU A 370 -29.25 3.96 25.10
C GLU A 370 -27.86 3.99 24.47
N GLN A 371 -27.17 2.85 24.47
CA GLN A 371 -25.87 2.74 23.81
C GLN A 371 -26.01 2.86 22.30
N ALA A 372 -27.08 2.31 21.71
CA ALA A 372 -27.40 2.54 20.30
C ALA A 372 -27.46 4.05 19.97
N LYS A 373 -28.20 4.83 20.76
CA LYS A 373 -28.30 6.30 20.60
C LYS A 373 -26.94 6.99 20.69
N LYS A 374 -26.10 6.63 21.67
CA LYS A 374 -24.75 7.23 21.80
C LYS A 374 -23.87 6.93 20.58
N TRP A 375 -23.93 5.71 20.06
CA TRP A 375 -23.18 5.33 18.86
C TRP A 375 -23.70 6.02 17.59
N TYR A 376 -25.01 6.13 17.42
CA TYR A 376 -25.58 6.89 16.32
C TYR A 376 -25.23 8.38 16.40
N GLN A 377 -25.24 8.98 17.59
CA GLN A 377 -24.76 10.37 17.77
C GLN A 377 -23.30 10.52 17.37
N LYS A 378 -22.45 9.55 17.73
CA LYS A 378 -21.05 9.52 17.29
C LYS A 378 -20.93 9.39 15.77
N ALA A 379 -21.74 8.55 15.15
CA ALA A 379 -21.75 8.36 13.69
C ALA A 379 -22.22 9.63 12.93
N SER A 380 -23.26 10.31 13.40
CA SER A 380 -23.72 11.60 12.84
C SER A 380 -22.64 12.67 12.95
N ARG A 381 -21.94 12.79 14.09
CA ARG A 381 -20.79 13.71 14.23
C ARG A 381 -19.64 13.40 13.26
N LEU A 382 -19.50 12.15 12.84
CA LEU A 382 -18.54 11.71 11.82
C LEU A 382 -19.07 11.88 10.38
N GLY A 383 -20.26 12.47 10.20
CA GLY A 383 -20.86 12.78 8.89
C GLY A 383 -21.75 11.68 8.30
N ASN A 384 -22.17 10.67 9.08
CA ASN A 384 -23.12 9.67 8.60
C ASN A 384 -24.56 10.19 8.67
N THR A 385 -25.20 10.38 7.52
CA THR A 385 -26.58 10.89 7.39
C THR A 385 -27.63 9.88 7.86
N ASP A 386 -27.38 8.58 7.67
CA ASP A 386 -28.31 7.51 8.03
C ASP A 386 -28.45 7.42 9.57
N ALA A 387 -27.39 7.81 10.30
CA ALA A 387 -27.39 7.95 11.75
C ALA A 387 -28.36 9.05 12.22
N GLU A 388 -28.45 10.16 11.49
CA GLU A 388 -29.36 11.27 11.81
C GLU A 388 -30.82 10.84 11.64
N GLU A 389 -31.13 10.18 10.51
CA GLU A 389 -32.45 9.60 10.25
C GLU A 389 -32.84 8.58 11.33
N ARG A 390 -31.89 7.73 11.73
CA ARG A 390 -32.10 6.73 12.78
C ARG A 390 -32.31 7.36 14.15
N LEU A 391 -31.54 8.39 14.51
CA LEU A 391 -31.73 9.14 15.74
C LEU A 391 -33.11 9.79 15.79
N ALA A 392 -33.54 10.41 14.68
CA ALA A 392 -34.87 11.01 14.57
C ALA A 392 -35.97 9.97 14.80
N ALA A 393 -35.84 8.77 14.23
CA ALA A 393 -36.78 7.67 14.43
C ALA A 393 -36.83 7.15 15.88
N LEU A 394 -35.73 7.28 16.63
CA LEU A 394 -35.60 6.88 18.04
C LEU A 394 -35.96 7.99 19.04
N SER A 395 -36.14 9.23 18.59
CA SER A 395 -36.55 10.38 19.42
C SER A 395 -38.07 10.65 19.42
N VAL A 396 -38.83 9.98 18.56
CA VAL A 396 -40.30 10.07 18.52
C VAL A 396 -40.90 9.47 19.81
N PRO A 397 -42.05 9.98 20.35
CA PRO A 397 -42.66 9.48 21.58
C PRO A 397 -42.91 7.97 21.64
N VAL A 398 -43.18 7.36 20.49
CA VAL A 398 -43.13 5.90 20.30
C VAL A 398 -41.92 5.61 19.40
N PRO A 399 -40.79 5.15 19.97
CA PRO A 399 -39.59 4.86 19.20
C PRO A 399 -39.87 3.76 18.18
N ARG A 400 -39.60 4.02 16.91
CA ARG A 400 -39.72 3.00 15.85
C ARG A 400 -38.49 2.10 15.86
N LEU A 401 -38.42 1.18 16.82
CA LEU A 401 -37.34 0.22 16.94
C LEU A 401 -37.32 -0.76 15.76
N MET A 402 -36.13 -1.09 15.27
CA MET A 402 -36.01 -2.12 14.25
C MET A 402 -36.20 -3.51 14.86
N SER A 403 -36.83 -4.39 14.08
CA SER A 403 -36.97 -5.81 14.38
C SER A 403 -35.88 -6.63 13.69
N MET A 404 -35.57 -7.81 14.26
CA MET A 404 -34.62 -8.75 13.63
C MET A 404 -35.13 -9.26 12.27
N ALA A 405 -36.45 -9.44 12.11
CA ALA A 405 -37.03 -9.83 10.83
C ALA A 405 -36.82 -8.76 9.74
N GLU A 406 -36.96 -7.47 10.08
CA GLU A 406 -36.64 -6.37 9.15
C GLU A 406 -35.14 -6.35 8.80
N HIS A 407 -34.27 -6.60 9.78
CA HIS A 407 -32.83 -6.70 9.56
C HIS A 407 -32.49 -7.80 8.56
N GLU A 408 -32.98 -9.03 8.79
CA GLU A 408 -32.75 -10.18 7.92
C GLU A 408 -33.27 -9.93 6.50
N LEU A 409 -34.47 -9.37 6.37
CA LEU A 409 -35.04 -9.02 5.07
C LEU A 409 -34.16 -8.00 4.32
N ARG A 410 -33.67 -6.97 5.00
CA ARG A 410 -32.79 -5.96 4.39
C ARG A 410 -31.46 -6.56 3.98
N LEU A 411 -30.83 -7.34 4.87
CA LEU A 411 -29.55 -8.00 4.64
C LEU A 411 -29.62 -8.95 3.42
N ASN A 412 -30.72 -9.70 3.30
CA ASN A 412 -30.97 -10.57 2.16
C ASN A 412 -31.17 -9.77 0.85
N ASN A 413 -31.92 -8.68 0.90
CA ASN A 413 -32.22 -7.86 -0.28
C ASN A 413 -31.03 -7.03 -0.79
N THR A 414 -30.11 -6.64 0.09
CA THR A 414 -28.97 -5.80 -0.26
C THR A 414 -27.69 -6.63 -0.42
N LEU A 415 -27.14 -7.13 0.68
CA LEU A 415 -25.79 -7.68 0.73
C LEU A 415 -25.72 -9.08 0.12
N VAL A 416 -26.62 -9.99 0.54
CA VAL A 416 -26.66 -11.36 0.02
C VAL A 416 -26.98 -11.34 -1.47
N ARG A 417 -28.01 -10.60 -1.90
CA ARG A 417 -28.37 -10.49 -3.31
C ARG A 417 -27.23 -9.97 -4.19
N LYS A 418 -26.48 -8.95 -3.75
CA LYS A 418 -25.32 -8.43 -4.49
C LYS A 418 -24.22 -9.48 -4.64
N ARG A 419 -23.91 -10.21 -3.57
CA ARG A 419 -22.91 -11.30 -3.60
C ARG A 419 -23.36 -12.47 -4.47
N THR A 420 -24.64 -12.85 -4.42
CA THR A 420 -25.20 -13.88 -5.32
C THR A 420 -25.13 -13.43 -6.78
N ALA A 421 -25.42 -12.16 -7.08
CA ALA A 421 -25.28 -11.62 -8.43
C ALA A 421 -23.83 -11.61 -8.92
N ALA A 422 -22.87 -11.27 -8.04
CA ALA A 422 -21.45 -11.34 -8.34
C ALA A 422 -20.98 -12.78 -8.61
N LYS A 423 -21.41 -13.74 -7.77
CA LYS A 423 -21.16 -15.17 -7.97
C LYS A 423 -21.69 -15.68 -9.31
N ILE A 424 -22.95 -15.39 -9.64
CA ILE A 424 -23.56 -15.79 -10.92
C ILE A 424 -22.82 -15.16 -12.11
N ARG A 425 -22.40 -13.88 -12.00
CA ARG A 425 -21.61 -13.21 -13.05
C ARG A 425 -20.26 -13.90 -13.24
N SER A 426 -19.61 -14.26 -12.13
CA SER A 426 -18.34 -14.96 -12.13
C SER A 426 -18.46 -16.31 -12.84
N GLU A 427 -19.43 -17.13 -12.46
CA GLU A 427 -19.64 -18.47 -13.04
C GLU A 427 -19.96 -18.46 -14.55
N ARG A 428 -20.49 -17.35 -15.08
CA ARG A 428 -20.86 -17.19 -16.49
C ARG A 428 -19.71 -16.72 -17.39
N SER A 429 -18.68 -16.11 -16.82
CA SER A 429 -17.57 -15.55 -17.59
C SER A 429 -16.38 -16.52 -17.56
N PRO A 430 -15.70 -16.80 -18.69
CA PRO A 430 -14.42 -17.48 -18.66
C PRO A 430 -13.44 -16.60 -17.89
N HIS A 431 -12.90 -17.12 -16.79
CA HIS A 431 -11.94 -16.41 -15.96
C HIS A 431 -10.54 -16.93 -16.26
N ASP A 432 -9.62 -16.03 -16.58
CA ASP A 432 -8.20 -16.33 -16.43
C ASP A 432 -7.92 -16.45 -14.93
N PRO A 433 -7.46 -17.63 -14.43
CA PRO A 433 -7.02 -17.72 -13.05
C PRO A 433 -5.91 -16.67 -12.81
N PRO A 434 -5.82 -16.08 -11.60
CA PRO A 434 -4.85 -15.03 -11.32
C PRO A 434 -3.45 -15.48 -11.76
N ARG A 435 -2.61 -14.59 -12.31
CA ARG A 435 -1.25 -14.96 -12.74
C ARG A 435 -0.45 -15.64 -11.63
N LEU A 436 -0.65 -15.20 -10.39
CA LEU A 436 -0.10 -15.86 -9.19
C LEU A 436 -0.60 -17.30 -9.05
N ARG A 437 -1.89 -17.56 -9.27
CA ARG A 437 -2.47 -18.91 -9.25
C ARG A 437 -2.03 -19.74 -10.44
N GLN A 438 -1.90 -19.16 -11.63
CA GLN A 438 -1.32 -19.84 -12.80
C GLN A 438 0.15 -20.20 -12.55
N GLN A 439 0.91 -19.30 -11.94
CA GLN A 439 2.32 -19.52 -11.60
C GLN A 439 2.45 -20.55 -10.47
N GLN A 440 1.56 -20.51 -9.47
CA GLN A 440 1.46 -21.51 -8.39
C GLN A 440 1.03 -22.88 -8.91
N GLU A 441 0.02 -22.96 -9.78
CA GLU A 441 -0.45 -24.20 -10.41
C GLU A 441 0.61 -24.76 -11.37
N ALA A 442 1.31 -23.92 -12.13
CA ALA A 442 2.44 -24.33 -12.97
C ALA A 442 3.62 -24.85 -12.14
N LEU A 443 3.96 -24.18 -11.05
CA LEU A 443 5.01 -24.63 -10.11
C LEU A 443 4.61 -25.93 -9.40
N ARG A 444 3.34 -26.06 -9.01
CA ARG A 444 2.79 -27.30 -8.43
C ARG A 444 2.81 -28.45 -9.43
N LEU A 445 2.39 -28.23 -10.67
CA LEU A 445 2.44 -29.22 -11.74
C LEU A 445 3.87 -29.60 -12.10
N GLN A 446 4.82 -28.66 -12.07
CA GLN A 446 6.25 -28.94 -12.21
C GLN A 446 6.79 -29.76 -11.04
N ALA A 447 6.42 -29.42 -9.80
CA ALA A 447 6.80 -30.19 -8.62
C ALA A 447 6.20 -31.60 -8.63
N ASP A 448 4.94 -31.76 -9.03
CA ASP A 448 4.27 -33.06 -9.19
C ASP A 448 4.91 -33.89 -10.31
N ARG A 449 5.31 -33.27 -11.43
CA ARG A 449 6.08 -33.93 -12.50
C ARG A 449 7.45 -34.37 -12.01
N ALA A 450 8.19 -33.48 -11.35
CA ALA A 450 9.51 -33.81 -10.79
C ALA A 450 9.43 -34.91 -9.73
N ALA A 451 8.38 -34.93 -8.91
CA ALA A 451 8.13 -35.99 -7.94
C ALA A 451 7.81 -37.34 -8.60
N ARG A 452 7.02 -37.35 -9.69
CA ARG A 452 6.72 -38.57 -10.47
C ARG A 452 7.93 -39.10 -11.24
N GLU A 453 8.76 -38.21 -11.78
CA GLU A 453 10.02 -38.55 -12.42
C GLU A 453 11.03 -39.11 -11.40
N ALA A 454 11.10 -38.52 -10.20
CA ALA A 454 11.91 -39.03 -9.10
C ALA A 454 11.40 -40.38 -8.54
N ALA A 455 10.09 -40.64 -8.63
CA ALA A 455 9.46 -41.91 -8.23
C ALA A 455 9.59 -43.03 -9.28
N GLY A 456 10.18 -42.76 -10.46
CA GLY A 456 10.41 -43.78 -11.48
C GLY A 456 9.13 -44.34 -12.12
N GLU A 457 8.01 -43.62 -12.05
CA GLU A 457 6.74 -44.07 -12.63
C GLU A 457 6.73 -43.81 -14.15
N THR A 458 7.13 -44.81 -14.93
CA THR A 458 6.89 -44.84 -16.37
C THR A 458 5.40 -45.07 -16.62
N MET A 459 4.74 -44.11 -17.27
CA MET A 459 3.33 -44.23 -17.63
C MET A 459 3.12 -45.32 -18.69
N SER A 460 2.26 -46.30 -18.37
CA SER A 460 1.53 -47.11 -19.36
C SER A 460 0.06 -46.68 -19.37
N PRO A 461 -0.59 -46.47 -20.53
CA PRO A 461 -1.98 -46.05 -20.59
C PRO A 461 -2.91 -47.26 -20.68
N ALA A 462 -3.78 -47.44 -19.67
CA ALA A 462 -5.19 -47.88 -19.77
C ALA A 462 -5.63 -48.60 -18.49
N ALA A 463 -6.66 -48.07 -17.81
CA ALA A 463 -7.89 -48.80 -17.47
C ALA A 463 -8.79 -47.96 -16.55
N ALA A 464 -10.05 -47.87 -16.93
CA ALA A 464 -11.13 -47.25 -16.18
C ALA A 464 -11.74 -48.20 -15.14
N ARG A 465 -12.25 -47.65 -14.02
CA ARG A 465 -13.60 -47.86 -13.38
C ARG A 465 -13.60 -47.26 -11.95
N ILE A 466 -14.51 -46.33 -11.63
CA ILE A 466 -15.78 -46.51 -10.86
C ILE A 466 -15.53 -47.30 -9.55
N GLY A 467 -15.80 -46.85 -8.32
CA GLY A 467 -16.47 -45.69 -7.72
C GLY A 467 -16.89 -46.13 -6.30
N GLU A 468 -16.95 -45.25 -5.30
CA GLU A 468 -17.89 -45.36 -4.15
C GLU A 468 -17.76 -44.21 -3.14
N ILE A 469 -18.88 -44.01 -2.45
CA ILE A 469 -19.34 -42.92 -1.60
C ILE A 469 -18.95 -43.18 -0.14
N MET A 470 -18.63 -42.15 0.65
CA MET A 470 -19.21 -41.88 1.99
C MET A 470 -18.52 -40.70 2.71
N SER A 471 -19.36 -39.85 3.27
CA SER A 471 -19.10 -38.63 4.05
C SER A 471 -19.07 -38.92 5.58
N PRO A 472 -19.17 -37.93 6.49
CA PRO A 472 -18.07 -37.10 7.01
C PRO A 472 -17.99 -37.11 8.57
N SER A 473 -16.93 -36.58 9.18
CA SER A 473 -16.94 -36.08 10.58
C SER A 473 -15.71 -35.24 10.95
N PRO A 474 -15.80 -34.37 11.97
CA PRO A 474 -15.20 -33.04 11.99
C PRO A 474 -13.91 -32.99 12.84
N GLN A 475 -12.93 -32.18 12.44
CA GLN A 475 -11.82 -31.83 13.32
C GLN A 475 -11.64 -30.32 13.49
N VAL A 476 -11.89 -29.95 14.74
CA VAL A 476 -11.53 -28.78 15.53
C VAL A 476 -10.17 -28.17 15.12
N PHE A 477 -10.16 -26.88 14.79
CA PHE A 477 -8.93 -26.10 14.64
C PHE A 477 -8.52 -25.50 15.99
N HIS A 478 -7.36 -25.92 16.50
CA HIS A 478 -6.57 -25.15 17.46
C HIS A 478 -5.25 -24.72 16.80
N PRO A 479 -4.68 -23.55 17.18
CA PRO A 479 -3.50 -22.98 16.55
C PRO A 479 -2.24 -23.59 17.15
N ALA A 480 -1.34 -24.12 16.31
CA ALA A 480 -0.03 -24.58 16.75
C ALA A 480 1.08 -24.16 15.77
N MET A 481 1.92 -23.25 16.27
CA MET A 481 3.38 -23.16 16.18
C MET A 481 4.08 -23.75 14.93
N ILE A 482 4.73 -22.83 14.21
CA ILE A 482 5.72 -23.07 13.15
C ILE A 482 7.09 -23.40 13.79
N PRO A 483 7.90 -24.30 13.20
CA PRO A 483 9.34 -24.14 13.15
C PRO A 483 9.89 -24.01 11.73
N SER A 484 11.12 -23.49 11.68
CA SER A 484 11.79 -22.71 10.65
C SER A 484 12.56 -23.50 9.58
N ASN A 485 12.94 -22.76 8.52
CA ASN A 485 13.91 -23.03 7.44
C ASN A 485 13.47 -23.84 6.21
N SER A 486 13.33 -23.16 5.06
CA SER A 486 14.07 -23.50 3.82
C SER A 486 13.95 -22.38 2.77
N SER A 487 15.06 -22.16 2.06
CA SER A 487 15.25 -21.25 0.94
C SER A 487 14.93 -21.96 -0.38
N PHE A 488 14.13 -21.31 -1.24
CA PHE A 488 13.82 -21.72 -2.61
C PHE A 488 13.76 -20.48 -3.53
N PRO A 489 13.93 -20.65 -4.86
CA PRO A 489 14.47 -19.64 -5.74
C PRO A 489 13.50 -18.48 -5.95
N ARG A 490 14.04 -17.27 -5.80
CA ARG A 490 13.32 -16.01 -6.01
C ARG A 490 12.81 -15.94 -7.46
N PRO A 491 11.54 -15.58 -7.71
CA PRO A 491 11.19 -14.94 -8.99
C PRO A 491 12.04 -13.67 -9.11
N PRO A 492 12.43 -13.22 -10.32
CA PRO A 492 13.31 -12.08 -10.47
C PRO A 492 12.61 -10.82 -9.94
N ILE A 493 12.89 -10.48 -8.70
CA ILE A 493 12.75 -9.15 -8.17
C ILE A 493 13.94 -8.38 -8.77
N PRO A 494 13.75 -7.20 -9.36
CA PRO A 494 14.85 -6.38 -9.83
C PRO A 494 15.62 -5.84 -8.62
N HIS A 495 16.51 -6.67 -8.05
CA HIS A 495 17.79 -6.14 -7.62
C HIS A 495 18.56 -5.85 -8.91
N HIS A 496 19.11 -4.64 -9.02
CA HIS A 496 19.88 -4.20 -10.19
C HIS A 496 20.86 -5.28 -10.65
N ALA A 497 20.47 -6.01 -11.70
CA ALA A 497 21.30 -6.98 -12.38
C ALA A 497 21.66 -6.38 -13.73
N PHE A 498 22.88 -5.86 -13.79
CA PHE A 498 23.55 -5.40 -14.99
C PHE A 498 23.69 -6.55 -15.99
N SER A 499 23.32 -6.28 -17.25
CA SER A 499 23.73 -7.10 -18.38
C SER A 499 25.07 -6.59 -18.89
N THR A 500 26.09 -7.44 -18.86
CA THR A 500 27.38 -7.23 -19.51
C THR A 500 27.24 -7.45 -21.02
N GLY A 501 27.03 -6.36 -21.75
CA GLY A 501 27.16 -6.30 -23.21
C GLY A 501 28.28 -5.34 -23.58
N SER A 502 29.45 -5.89 -23.90
CA SER A 502 30.59 -5.14 -24.43
C SER A 502 30.25 -4.56 -25.79
N VAL A 503 30.15 -3.23 -25.90
CA VAL A 503 30.31 -2.50 -27.15
C VAL A 503 31.14 -1.26 -26.85
N ALA A 504 32.37 -1.26 -27.37
CA ALA A 504 33.28 -0.15 -27.32
C ALA A 504 32.76 1.00 -28.21
N LEU A 505 32.60 2.20 -27.64
CA LEU A 505 32.67 3.44 -28.40
C LEU A 505 33.46 4.49 -27.60
N THR A 506 34.34 5.14 -28.34
CA THR A 506 35.40 6.06 -27.97
C THR A 506 34.89 7.37 -27.39
N GLY A 507 35.75 8.01 -26.59
CA GLY A 507 35.39 9.09 -25.69
C GLY A 507 35.13 10.44 -26.33
N GLU A 508 34.59 11.34 -25.51
CA GLU A 508 34.98 12.75 -25.47
C GLU A 508 34.63 13.34 -24.10
N SER A 509 35.63 13.98 -23.51
CA SER A 509 35.63 14.56 -22.17
C SER A 509 34.95 15.93 -22.16
N GLY A 510 34.09 16.17 -21.17
CA GLY A 510 33.47 17.47 -20.92
C GLY A 510 33.16 17.64 -19.43
N ASP A 511 34.21 17.85 -18.63
CA ASP A 511 34.14 18.03 -17.18
C ASP A 511 33.61 19.44 -16.86
N GLY A 512 32.36 19.52 -16.40
CA GLY A 512 31.70 20.74 -15.94
C GLY A 512 31.32 20.63 -14.47
N ARG A 513 32.28 20.85 -13.57
CA ARG A 513 32.06 20.98 -12.13
C ARG A 513 31.08 22.13 -11.83
N LEU A 514 29.82 21.79 -11.58
CA LEU A 514 28.86 22.70 -10.94
C LEU A 514 28.54 22.15 -9.55
N GLY A 515 29.01 22.85 -8.52
CA GLY A 515 28.73 22.56 -7.12
C GLY A 515 27.29 22.92 -6.77
N TYR A 516 26.62 22.04 -6.02
CA TYR A 516 25.25 22.24 -5.55
C TYR A 516 25.31 22.74 -4.10
N THR A 517 24.92 23.98 -3.86
CA THR A 517 24.75 24.53 -2.51
C THR A 517 23.33 25.05 -2.36
N LEU A 518 22.68 24.65 -1.26
CA LEU A 518 21.42 25.23 -0.82
C LEU A 518 21.70 26.69 -0.44
N LYS A 519 21.03 27.66 -1.08
CA LYS A 519 21.08 29.06 -0.67
C LYS A 519 20.01 29.27 0.40
N ASP A 520 20.40 29.84 1.53
CA ASP A 520 19.48 30.19 2.62
C ASP A 520 18.43 31.21 2.12
N ALA A 521 17.15 30.88 2.27
CA ALA A 521 16.07 31.85 2.12
C ALA A 521 16.09 32.80 3.34
N GLY A 522 16.41 34.07 3.10
CA GLY A 522 16.59 35.08 4.13
C GLY A 522 15.30 35.38 4.91
N SER A 523 15.44 35.45 6.24
CA SER A 523 14.46 35.96 7.18
C SER A 523 14.25 37.46 6.98
N GLY A 524 13.14 37.84 6.35
CA GLY A 524 12.68 39.23 6.26
C GLY A 524 11.73 39.58 7.41
N SER A 525 12.26 40.13 8.50
CA SER A 525 11.49 40.79 9.55
C SER A 525 11.02 42.17 9.07
N GLY A 526 9.75 42.31 8.70
CA GLY A 526 9.11 43.58 8.39
C GLY A 526 8.04 43.93 9.43
N SER A 527 8.40 44.75 10.41
CA SER A 527 7.48 45.38 11.35
C SER A 527 6.68 46.48 10.66
N GLY A 528 5.39 46.24 10.42
CA GLY A 528 4.43 47.22 9.91
C GLY A 528 3.23 47.32 10.84
N SER A 529 3.22 48.35 11.69
CA SER A 529 2.07 48.74 12.51
C SER A 529 0.99 49.38 11.65
N GLY A 530 -0.21 48.79 11.61
CA GLY A 530 -1.39 49.36 10.96
C GLY A 530 -2.67 48.89 11.67
N SER A 531 -3.41 49.86 12.21
CA SER A 531 -4.62 49.65 13.02
C SER A 531 -5.91 49.72 12.18
N GLY A 532 -6.78 48.70 12.28
CA GLY A 532 -8.24 48.70 12.03
C GLY A 532 -8.75 48.71 10.57
N PRO A 533 -10.01 48.30 10.25
CA PRO A 533 -11.17 48.03 11.13
C PRO A 533 -11.84 46.64 10.95
N GLY A 534 -12.89 46.38 11.74
CA GLY A 534 -13.51 45.08 11.97
C GLY A 534 -14.20 44.38 10.79
N SER A 535 -14.22 43.05 10.88
CA SER A 535 -14.77 42.11 9.91
C SER A 535 -16.31 41.98 10.03
N GLY A 536 -17.03 42.42 9.01
CA GLY A 536 -18.37 41.91 8.68
C GLY A 536 -18.29 40.59 7.89
N PRO A 537 -19.42 39.86 7.72
CA PRO A 537 -19.44 38.61 6.98
C PRO A 537 -19.14 38.85 5.48
N MET A 538 -18.20 38.08 4.92
CA MET A 538 -17.78 38.16 3.51
C MET A 538 -18.90 37.79 2.55
N THR A 539 -18.94 38.46 1.41
CA THR A 539 -19.91 38.18 0.34
C THR A 539 -19.48 36.98 -0.51
N GLU A 540 -20.45 36.30 -1.15
CA GLU A 540 -20.24 35.08 -1.95
C GLU A 540 -19.25 35.28 -3.12
N MET A 541 -19.16 36.51 -3.63
CA MET A 541 -18.23 36.91 -4.69
C MET A 541 -16.77 37.03 -4.20
N GLU A 542 -16.56 37.52 -2.97
CA GLU A 542 -15.25 37.59 -2.33
C GLU A 542 -14.73 36.19 -2.00
N ILE A 543 -15.63 35.27 -1.60
CA ILE A 543 -15.32 33.85 -1.37
C ILE A 543 -14.86 33.18 -2.67
N GLN A 544 -15.51 33.47 -3.80
CA GLN A 544 -15.12 32.91 -5.11
C GLN A 544 -13.78 33.43 -5.62
N ILE A 545 -13.49 34.72 -5.45
CA ILE A 545 -12.20 35.33 -5.82
C ILE A 545 -11.09 34.74 -4.94
N GLN A 546 -11.32 34.64 -3.63
CA GLN A 546 -10.34 34.07 -2.70
C GLN A 546 -10.14 32.56 -2.95
N MET A 547 -11.17 31.83 -3.41
CA MET A 547 -11.02 30.44 -3.87
C MET A 547 -10.23 30.32 -5.18
N GLN A 548 -10.38 31.25 -6.12
CA GLN A 548 -9.59 31.29 -7.35
C GLN A 548 -8.12 31.68 -7.09
N GLU A 549 -7.88 32.65 -6.20
CA GLU A 549 -6.53 33.04 -5.79
C GLU A 549 -5.85 31.95 -4.98
N LYS A 550 -6.58 31.25 -4.09
CA LYS A 550 -6.08 30.08 -3.34
C LYS A 550 -5.85 28.85 -4.23
N ARG A 551 -6.55 28.75 -5.37
CA ARG A 551 -6.25 27.76 -6.43
C ARG A 551 -5.01 28.14 -7.23
N ARG A 552 -4.76 29.42 -7.48
CA ARG A 552 -3.55 29.92 -8.14
C ARG A 552 -2.31 29.86 -7.25
N SER A 553 -2.43 30.16 -5.96
CA SER A 553 -1.31 30.08 -5.00
C SER A 553 -0.86 28.64 -4.71
N ARG A 554 -1.75 27.65 -4.89
CA ARG A 554 -1.41 26.21 -4.84
C ARG A 554 -0.62 25.71 -6.06
N ILE A 555 -0.42 26.54 -7.08
CA ILE A 555 0.38 26.19 -8.27
C ILE A 555 1.87 26.54 -8.04
N ASP A 556 2.18 27.46 -7.12
CA ASP A 556 3.56 27.92 -6.85
C ASP A 556 4.25 27.18 -5.69
N GLU A 557 3.51 26.53 -4.80
CA GLU A 557 4.06 25.58 -3.83
C GLU A 557 3.80 24.16 -4.33
N GLY A 558 4.88 23.44 -4.68
CA GLY A 558 4.79 22.04 -5.07
C GLY A 558 4.13 21.20 -3.95
N PRO A 559 3.30 20.21 -4.29
CA PRO A 559 2.60 19.39 -3.31
C PRO A 559 3.58 18.67 -2.35
N GLN A 560 3.36 18.81 -1.05
CA GLN A 560 4.22 18.28 0.02
C GLN A 560 3.74 16.91 0.55
N THR A 561 2.49 16.55 0.30
CA THR A 561 1.94 15.21 0.58
C THR A 561 1.39 14.52 -0.67
N PHE A 562 1.31 13.18 -0.66
CA PHE A 562 0.65 12.41 -1.74
C PHE A 562 -0.82 12.83 -1.92
N ALA A 563 -1.48 13.27 -0.84
CA ALA A 563 -2.81 13.86 -0.87
C ALA A 563 -2.82 15.27 -1.50
N GLU A 564 -1.78 16.07 -1.27
CA GLU A 564 -1.58 17.38 -1.92
C GLU A 564 -1.22 17.28 -3.40
N MET A 565 -0.67 16.14 -3.86
CA MET A 565 -0.47 15.84 -5.28
C MET A 565 -1.79 15.68 -6.07
N GLY A 566 -2.94 15.92 -5.45
CA GLY A 566 -4.24 16.01 -6.11
C GLY A 566 -5.10 14.76 -5.98
N PHE A 567 -4.71 13.78 -5.17
CA PHE A 567 -5.44 12.52 -5.05
C PHE A 567 -5.84 12.27 -3.61
N VAL A 568 -7.05 12.72 -3.28
CA VAL A 568 -7.93 11.86 -2.48
C VAL A 568 -8.34 10.80 -3.49
N SER A 569 -8.07 9.51 -3.25
CA SER A 569 -8.88 8.48 -3.92
C SER A 569 -10.32 8.94 -3.74
N LYS A 570 -11.19 8.85 -4.75
CA LYS A 570 -12.61 8.93 -4.41
C LYS A 570 -12.75 7.96 -3.23
N PRO A 571 -13.13 8.40 -2.01
CA PRO A 571 -13.55 7.42 -1.03
C PRO A 571 -14.54 6.63 -1.84
N VAL A 572 -14.31 5.31 -2.00
CA VAL A 572 -15.27 4.46 -2.71
C VAL A 572 -16.58 4.99 -2.20
N LYS A 573 -17.37 5.63 -3.07
CA LYS A 573 -18.59 6.32 -2.65
C LYS A 573 -19.52 5.17 -2.41
N ASP A 574 -19.25 4.49 -1.31
CA ASP A 574 -19.86 3.28 -0.88
C ASP A 574 -21.10 3.81 -0.21
N LYS A 575 -22.03 4.26 -1.07
CA LYS A 575 -23.43 4.01 -0.87
C LYS A 575 -23.64 2.51 -0.54
N ASP A 576 -22.68 1.64 -0.89
CA ASP A 576 -22.59 0.23 -0.51
C ASP A 576 -22.00 -0.04 0.90
N CYS A 577 -21.49 0.96 1.64
CA CYS A 577 -21.22 0.85 3.09
C CYS A 577 -22.41 1.18 3.97
N ARG A 578 -23.57 1.42 3.37
CA ARG A 578 -24.81 1.49 4.13
C ARG A 578 -25.24 0.09 4.52
N ILE A 579 -25.38 -0.13 5.82
CA ILE A 579 -26.18 -1.25 6.33
C ILE A 579 -27.69 -0.97 6.08
N MET A 580 -28.04 0.29 5.74
CA MET A 580 -29.42 0.76 5.47
C MET A 580 -29.69 1.06 4.00
#